data_AF-A0A5N6UYT5-F1
#
_entry.id   AF-A0A5N6UYT5-F1
#
_cell.length_a   1.000
_cell.length_b   1.000
_cell.length_c   1.000
_cell.angle_alpha   90.00
_cell.angle_beta   90.00
_cell.angle_gamma   90.00
#
_symmetry.space_group_name_H-M   'P 1'
#
loop_
_entity.id
_entity.type
_entity.pdbx_description
1 polymer ?
#
loop_
_entity_poly.entity_id
_entity_poly.type
_entity_poly.pdbx_seq_one_letter_code
_entity_poly.pdbx_strand_id
1 'polypeptide(L)'
;MAIFTSFELDAATQQPSPSKSVQIKDRLRQEPLYHRAVLCFIVRGANIEPELPNSPKPNSAQVRKSDRATLLCGPLETLLGVIEDNSSSPVDTAWKTIKKQTTIPPSSLSVLRYGKSFFSESSSIGHKCLFYPFAFHLNTLSGLSTEVDNSRLNQGTGGWDNHESNLYDLMDSHYYGQGLRKVWFEIDLGPAPGKILASGLKQLQHDHESGARKLAAVSVNILRAVLIHLDDPITLSGTWWQKARMTAWHLWKNGRQSMDAAILSFLLMTLMEIETFLLTMGPEKTCDKLHISELFDRIQKKIRSYKLRLSYKFGSYAMSKISRTGSIPKHLKILTLSASCTIRECIAQLVRISGAQSIEIRVLESRPLFEGVSLASSLLEYLANEPNSPKVNVSIFTDASVALAAQNVDFLLLAADRIAADGSVSNKTGSLPAALSVRHVSPSADIIVVSELDKVAMQSCDTEAHTMENNESSEVLDAWQQSETVKGLRVIEQKIQRKGRQVTVNVPNVYFEWVPPTLIDAYICEDGVKLPSDFRKRSQWIKEQCERYFDNNL
;
A
#
# COMPACT_ATOMS: atom_id res chain seq x y z
N MET A 1 -40.83 12.45 63.94
CA MET A 1 -40.67 13.83 64.42
C MET A 1 -39.95 14.60 63.32
N ALA A 2 -40.60 15.44 62.51
CA ALA A 2 -41.25 16.73 62.84
C ALA A 2 -40.24 17.89 62.61
N ILE A 3 -40.52 19.03 61.96
CA ILE A 3 -41.68 19.69 61.29
C ILE A 3 -41.03 20.69 60.27
N PHE A 4 -41.40 20.79 58.98
CA PHE A 4 -42.30 21.79 58.32
C PHE A 4 -42.23 23.26 58.90
N THR A 5 -42.54 24.41 58.27
CA THR A 5 -43.28 24.80 57.04
C THR A 5 -43.05 26.33 56.77
N SER A 6 -43.18 26.81 55.51
CA SER A 6 -43.75 28.12 55.02
C SER A 6 -43.31 29.48 55.66
N PHE A 7 -43.45 30.68 55.07
CA PHE A 7 -44.23 31.29 53.96
C PHE A 7 -43.35 32.37 53.25
N GLU A 8 -43.74 33.18 52.24
CA GLU A 8 -44.54 33.04 50.98
C GLU A 8 -44.58 34.44 50.28
N LEU A 9 -45.51 34.68 49.33
CA LEU A 9 -45.76 35.92 48.54
C LEU A 9 -44.66 36.33 47.50
N ASP A 10 -44.99 36.77 46.27
CA ASP A 10 -46.31 36.90 45.63
C ASP A 10 -46.28 36.76 44.09
N ALA A 11 -47.45 36.64 43.46
CA ALA A 11 -47.64 36.27 42.06
C ALA A 11 -47.66 37.44 41.04
N ALA A 12 -47.41 37.14 39.75
CA ALA A 12 -48.40 37.33 38.65
C ALA A 12 -47.84 37.17 37.21
N THR A 13 -48.23 36.08 36.55
CA THR A 13 -48.66 35.98 35.12
C THR A 13 -47.99 36.79 33.99
N GLN A 14 -47.45 36.07 32.99
CA GLN A 14 -48.10 35.92 31.66
C GLN A 14 -47.46 34.77 30.83
N GLN A 15 -48.29 33.92 30.21
CA GLN A 15 -47.92 33.00 29.12
C GLN A 15 -48.46 33.54 27.78
N PRO A 16 -47.94 33.08 26.63
CA PRO A 16 -48.69 32.01 25.93
C PRO A 16 -47.83 30.94 25.23
N SER A 17 -48.12 29.68 25.57
CA SER A 17 -48.42 28.51 24.70
C SER A 17 -47.49 28.10 23.50
N PRO A 18 -47.57 26.83 23.04
CA PRO A 18 -46.41 26.15 22.43
C PRO A 18 -46.53 25.86 20.92
N SER A 19 -45.41 25.79 20.20
CA SER A 19 -45.32 24.91 19.02
C SER A 19 -43.90 24.54 18.56
N LYS A 20 -43.78 23.29 18.09
CA LYS A 20 -42.85 22.77 17.06
C LYS A 20 -41.34 22.72 17.36
N SER A 21 -40.92 21.48 17.63
CA SER A 21 -39.65 20.92 17.19
C SER A 21 -39.25 21.36 15.76
N VAL A 22 -38.09 21.98 15.61
CA VAL A 22 -37.44 22.22 14.30
C VAL A 22 -36.13 21.44 14.26
N GLN A 23 -35.84 20.87 13.08
CA GLN A 23 -34.84 19.84 12.89
C GLN A 23 -33.40 20.38 12.91
N ILE A 24 -32.48 19.61 13.50
CA ILE A 24 -31.05 19.75 13.26
C ILE A 24 -30.75 19.20 11.87
N LYS A 25 -30.95 20.02 10.83
CA LYS A 25 -30.50 19.78 9.46
C LYS A 25 -30.25 21.10 8.74
N ASP A 26 -29.00 21.57 8.79
CA ASP A 26 -28.32 22.16 7.63
C ASP A 26 -26.83 22.35 7.93
N ARG A 27 -26.04 21.29 7.68
CA ARG A 27 -24.68 21.51 7.20
C ARG A 27 -24.80 21.73 5.71
N LEU A 28 -24.83 23.00 5.29
CA LEU A 28 -24.67 23.40 3.90
C LEU A 28 -23.47 22.65 3.31
N ARG A 29 -23.74 21.76 2.36
CA ARG A 29 -22.70 21.19 1.50
C ARG A 29 -22.20 22.34 0.64
N GLN A 30 -21.02 22.88 0.92
CA GLN A 30 -20.34 23.72 -0.05
C GLN A 30 -20.04 22.84 -1.26
N GLU A 31 -20.60 23.22 -2.42
CA GLU A 31 -20.16 22.64 -3.69
C GLU A 31 -18.65 22.91 -3.87
N PRO A 32 -17.89 21.97 -4.45
CA PRO A 32 -16.46 22.18 -4.63
C PRO A 32 -16.23 23.39 -5.54
N LEU A 33 -15.35 24.30 -5.12
CA LEU A 33 -14.92 25.50 -5.86
C LEU A 33 -14.25 25.22 -7.22
N TYR A 34 -14.20 23.97 -7.65
CA TYR A 34 -13.55 23.48 -8.85
C TYR A 34 -14.22 22.19 -9.33
N HIS A 35 -14.29 22.01 -10.65
CA HIS A 35 -14.75 20.75 -11.25
C HIS A 35 -13.71 19.65 -11.03
N ARG A 36 -14.14 18.39 -11.02
CA ARG A 36 -13.27 17.21 -10.89
C ARG A 36 -13.46 16.31 -12.11
N ALA A 37 -12.37 15.89 -12.75
CA ALA A 37 -12.42 15.10 -13.97
C ALA A 37 -11.34 14.01 -14.02
N VAL A 38 -11.62 12.93 -14.74
CA VAL A 38 -10.69 11.82 -15.01
C VAL A 38 -10.20 11.89 -16.45
N LEU A 39 -8.90 11.64 -16.64
CA LEU A 39 -8.29 11.48 -17.98
C LEU A 39 -7.84 10.02 -18.10
N CYS A 40 -8.39 9.27 -19.04
CA CYS A 40 -8.04 7.86 -19.25
C CYS A 40 -7.24 7.72 -20.55
N PHE A 41 -6.08 7.09 -20.47
CA PHE A 41 -5.20 6.79 -21.60
C PHE A 41 -5.18 5.26 -21.81
N ILE A 42 -5.76 4.75 -22.90
CA ILE A 42 -5.74 3.31 -23.18
C ILE A 42 -4.54 3.00 -24.07
N VAL A 43 -3.71 2.02 -23.70
CA VAL A 43 -2.53 1.59 -24.47
C VAL A 43 -2.60 0.11 -24.83
N ARG A 44 -2.19 -0.21 -26.08
CA ARG A 44 -2.10 -1.59 -26.58
C ARG A 44 -0.74 -2.19 -26.23
N GLY A 45 -0.70 -3.44 -25.79
CA GLY A 45 0.55 -4.17 -25.61
C GLY A 45 1.04 -4.83 -26.90
N ALA A 46 2.23 -4.45 -27.35
CA ALA A 46 3.11 -5.29 -28.17
C ALA A 46 4.54 -5.12 -27.63
N ASN A 47 5.11 -6.21 -27.10
CA ASN A 47 6.49 -6.36 -26.61
C ASN A 47 7.09 -5.18 -25.82
N ILE A 48 6.92 -5.21 -24.49
CA ILE A 48 7.77 -4.42 -23.58
C ILE A 48 9.13 -5.13 -23.39
N GLU A 49 9.89 -5.25 -24.48
CA GLU A 49 11.30 -5.64 -24.47
C GLU A 49 12.14 -4.51 -25.11
N PRO A 50 13.10 -3.91 -24.37
CA PRO A 50 13.88 -2.79 -24.87
C PRO A 50 15.14 -3.26 -25.61
N GLU A 51 14.97 -3.93 -26.76
CA GLU A 51 16.02 -3.96 -27.77
C GLU A 51 15.92 -2.68 -28.62
N LEU A 52 16.95 -1.82 -28.55
CA LEU A 52 17.15 -0.72 -29.48
C LEU A 52 18.48 -0.92 -30.22
N PRO A 53 18.63 -0.36 -31.44
CA PRO A 53 19.62 -0.84 -32.40
C PRO A 53 21.08 -0.59 -31.99
N ASN A 54 21.97 -1.43 -32.52
CA ASN A 54 23.42 -1.28 -32.38
C ASN A 54 23.92 0.11 -32.85
N SER A 55 24.88 0.64 -32.11
CA SER A 55 25.42 2.00 -32.24
C SER A 55 26.21 2.27 -33.52
N PRO A 56 26.31 3.55 -33.92
CA PRO A 56 27.50 4.10 -34.55
C PRO A 56 28.37 4.89 -33.55
N LYS A 57 29.69 4.88 -33.78
CA LYS A 57 30.71 5.58 -32.98
C LYS A 57 30.75 7.10 -33.25
N PRO A 58 31.38 7.91 -32.38
CA PRO A 58 31.14 9.35 -32.31
C PRO A 58 31.94 10.16 -33.33
N ASN A 59 31.37 11.27 -33.81
CA ASN A 59 32.10 12.51 -34.07
C ASN A 59 31.18 13.72 -34.36
N SER A 60 31.70 14.90 -34.03
CA SER A 60 31.28 16.25 -34.47
C SER A 60 29.83 16.72 -34.29
N ALA A 61 29.71 17.77 -33.48
CA ALA A 61 28.60 18.69 -33.31
C ALA A 61 27.63 18.88 -34.50
N GLN A 62 26.39 18.42 -34.32
CA GLN A 62 25.13 19.12 -34.63
C GLN A 62 23.96 18.27 -34.11
N VAL A 63 23.16 18.80 -33.19
CA VAL A 63 21.95 18.10 -32.69
C VAL A 63 20.96 17.96 -33.84
N ARG A 64 20.81 16.75 -34.38
CA ARG A 64 19.80 16.44 -35.40
C ARG A 64 18.47 16.13 -34.72
N LYS A 65 17.36 16.38 -35.42
CA LYS A 65 15.97 16.11 -34.97
C LYS A 65 15.65 14.63 -34.65
N SER A 66 16.64 13.73 -34.69
CA SER A 66 16.52 12.28 -34.57
C SER A 66 16.70 11.74 -33.14
N ASP A 67 17.21 12.52 -32.18
CA ASP A 67 17.41 12.08 -30.79
C ASP A 67 16.09 12.10 -29.98
N ARG A 68 14.99 11.67 -30.62
CA ARG A 68 13.67 11.52 -30.01
C ARG A 68 13.64 10.20 -29.25
N ALA A 69 13.32 10.24 -27.95
CA ALA A 69 12.97 9.03 -27.21
C ALA A 69 11.65 8.46 -27.76
N THR A 70 11.71 7.39 -28.53
CA THR A 70 10.54 6.77 -29.15
C THR A 70 9.66 6.12 -28.07
N LEU A 71 8.41 6.57 -27.94
CA LEU A 71 7.37 5.84 -27.22
C LEU A 71 7.14 4.50 -27.93
N LEU A 72 7.41 3.37 -27.25
CA LEU A 72 7.24 2.04 -27.87
C LEU A 72 5.77 1.70 -28.19
N CYS A 73 4.81 2.36 -27.55
CA CYS A 73 3.38 2.25 -27.82
C CYS A 73 2.72 3.62 -27.61
N GLY A 74 1.97 4.11 -28.61
CA GLY A 74 1.11 5.29 -28.46
C GLY A 74 -0.20 4.96 -27.75
N PRO A 75 -0.87 5.94 -27.11
CA PRO A 75 -2.24 5.75 -26.63
C PRO A 75 -3.18 5.49 -27.81
N LEU A 76 -3.97 4.42 -27.71
CA LEU A 76 -5.06 4.09 -28.64
C LEU A 76 -6.18 5.13 -28.58
N GLU A 77 -6.49 5.57 -27.37
CA GLU A 77 -7.70 6.35 -27.09
C GLU A 77 -7.49 7.20 -25.83
N THR A 78 -7.94 8.46 -25.87
CA THR A 78 -7.97 9.40 -24.75
C THR A 78 -9.41 9.74 -24.38
N LEU A 79 -9.79 9.44 -23.15
CA LEU A 79 -11.17 9.63 -22.66
C LEU A 79 -11.20 10.65 -21.53
N LEU A 80 -12.28 11.44 -21.49
CA LEU A 80 -12.57 12.42 -20.45
C LEU A 80 -13.88 12.03 -19.74
N GLY A 81 -13.83 11.95 -18.41
CA GLY A 81 -15.00 11.73 -17.57
C GLY A 81 -15.12 12.79 -16.48
N VAL A 82 -16.35 13.15 -16.10
CA VAL A 82 -16.61 14.10 -15.01
C VAL A 82 -16.93 13.32 -13.72
N ILE A 83 -16.36 13.76 -12.60
CA ILE A 83 -16.68 13.22 -11.27
C ILE A 83 -17.83 14.07 -10.70
N GLU A 84 -19.06 13.59 -10.91
CA GLU A 84 -20.30 14.27 -10.48
C GLU A 84 -20.59 14.11 -8.97
N ASP A 85 -20.13 13.01 -8.36
CA ASP A 85 -20.36 12.70 -6.95
C ASP A 85 -19.04 12.56 -6.18
N ASN A 86 -18.98 13.19 -5.00
CA ASN A 86 -17.84 13.08 -4.09
C ASN A 86 -17.74 11.71 -3.40
N SER A 87 -18.79 10.87 -3.43
CA SER A 87 -18.74 9.51 -2.86
C SER A 87 -18.00 8.47 -3.72
N SER A 88 -17.86 8.73 -5.03
CA SER A 88 -17.15 7.82 -5.95
C SER A 88 -15.66 8.11 -5.98
N SER A 89 -14.83 7.07 -5.92
CA SER A 89 -13.39 7.26 -6.12
C SER A 89 -13.10 7.74 -7.56
N PRO A 90 -11.99 8.46 -7.80
CA PRO A 90 -11.59 8.84 -9.15
C PRO A 90 -11.37 7.62 -10.07
N VAL A 91 -10.84 6.50 -9.55
CA VAL A 91 -10.62 5.29 -10.35
C VAL A 91 -11.94 4.58 -10.72
N ASP A 92 -12.93 4.56 -9.84
CA ASP A 92 -14.28 4.07 -10.19
C ASP A 92 -14.92 4.91 -11.30
N THR A 93 -14.68 6.22 -11.28
CA THR A 93 -15.18 7.13 -12.31
C THR A 93 -14.45 6.91 -13.65
N ALA A 94 -13.16 6.61 -13.64
CA ALA A 94 -12.42 6.19 -14.84
C ALA A 94 -13.00 4.90 -15.44
N TRP A 95 -13.26 3.87 -14.62
CA TRP A 95 -13.90 2.62 -15.07
C TRP A 95 -15.33 2.84 -15.62
N LYS A 96 -16.15 3.66 -14.95
CA LYS A 96 -17.48 4.07 -15.44
C LYS A 96 -17.39 4.79 -16.78
N THR A 97 -16.38 5.66 -16.96
CA THR A 97 -16.15 6.43 -18.18
C THR A 97 -15.79 5.52 -19.35
N ILE A 98 -14.81 4.62 -19.16
CA ILE A 98 -14.42 3.62 -20.18
C ILE A 98 -15.61 2.76 -20.59
N LYS A 99 -16.41 2.26 -19.63
CA LYS A 99 -17.61 1.45 -19.90
C LYS A 99 -18.71 2.22 -20.65
N LYS A 100 -18.79 3.55 -20.49
CA LYS A 100 -19.78 4.41 -21.15
C LYS A 100 -19.35 4.83 -22.55
N GLN A 101 -18.06 5.06 -22.77
CA GLN A 101 -17.52 5.65 -23.99
C GLN A 101 -16.90 4.62 -24.96
N THR A 102 -16.54 3.43 -24.48
CA THR A 102 -15.92 2.37 -25.29
C THR A 102 -16.73 1.07 -25.25
N THR A 103 -16.51 0.19 -26.23
CA THR A 103 -17.03 -1.19 -26.24
C THR A 103 -16.10 -2.19 -25.57
N ILE A 104 -15.00 -1.75 -24.96
CA ILE A 104 -13.97 -2.61 -24.38
C ILE A 104 -14.51 -3.25 -23.09
N PRO A 105 -14.54 -4.60 -22.96
CA PRO A 105 -14.99 -5.23 -21.74
C PRO A 105 -13.99 -4.97 -20.61
N PRO A 106 -14.42 -4.57 -19.39
CA PRO A 106 -13.51 -4.26 -18.29
C PRO A 106 -12.55 -5.39 -17.90
N SER A 107 -12.92 -6.65 -18.16
CA SER A 107 -12.05 -7.82 -17.94
C SER A 107 -10.83 -7.90 -18.87
N SER A 108 -10.82 -7.13 -19.97
CA SER A 108 -9.68 -7.04 -20.90
C SER A 108 -8.76 -5.85 -20.59
N LEU A 109 -9.04 -5.09 -19.53
CA LEU A 109 -8.23 -3.95 -19.12
C LEU A 109 -7.65 -4.17 -17.71
N SER A 110 -6.47 -3.63 -17.47
CA SER A 110 -5.92 -3.42 -16.13
C SER A 110 -5.40 -1.99 -15.98
N VAL A 111 -5.40 -1.43 -14.77
CA VAL A 111 -4.76 -0.13 -14.52
C VAL A 111 -3.25 -0.33 -14.63
N LEU A 112 -2.61 0.35 -15.58
CA LEU A 112 -1.18 0.29 -15.83
C LEU A 112 -0.42 1.31 -14.98
N ARG A 113 -0.95 2.54 -14.91
CA ARG A 113 -0.38 3.65 -14.16
C ARG A 113 -1.45 4.58 -13.59
N TYR A 114 -1.29 4.96 -12.33
CA TYR A 114 -1.86 6.14 -11.73
C TYR A 114 -0.94 7.32 -12.02
N GLY A 115 -1.49 8.42 -12.54
CA GLY A 115 -0.76 9.67 -12.72
C GLY A 115 -1.11 10.72 -11.68
N LYS A 116 -0.17 11.64 -11.45
CA LYS A 116 -0.32 12.66 -10.40
C LYS A 116 -1.43 13.66 -10.76
N SER A 117 -2.35 13.90 -9.83
CA SER A 117 -3.42 14.88 -10.01
C SER A 117 -2.87 16.30 -10.11
N PHE A 118 -3.45 17.09 -11.00
CA PHE A 118 -3.02 18.45 -11.32
C PHE A 118 -4.25 19.33 -11.61
N PHE A 119 -4.11 20.64 -11.40
CA PHE A 119 -5.15 21.59 -11.78
C PHE A 119 -4.96 22.11 -13.20
N SER A 120 -6.06 22.45 -13.88
CA SER A 120 -6.03 23.29 -15.07
C SER A 120 -5.39 24.64 -14.77
N GLU A 121 -4.65 25.18 -15.74
CA GLU A 121 -4.36 26.61 -15.77
C GLU A 121 -5.68 27.41 -15.77
N SER A 122 -5.64 28.64 -15.23
CA SER A 122 -6.86 29.43 -15.01
C SER A 122 -7.47 29.87 -16.34
N SER A 123 -8.60 29.27 -16.73
CA SER A 123 -9.36 29.74 -17.87
C SER A 123 -10.00 31.09 -17.57
N SER A 124 -10.15 31.92 -18.60
CA SER A 124 -10.87 33.21 -18.57
C SER A 124 -12.38 33.08 -18.28
N ILE A 125 -12.88 31.87 -18.02
CA ILE A 125 -14.29 31.51 -17.81
C ILE A 125 -14.54 31.02 -16.36
N GLY A 126 -13.53 31.10 -15.47
CA GLY A 126 -13.76 31.24 -14.02
C GLY A 126 -13.93 29.98 -13.18
N HIS A 127 -13.91 28.77 -13.76
CA HIS A 127 -13.93 27.52 -12.98
C HIS A 127 -12.67 26.69 -13.19
N LYS A 128 -11.87 26.54 -12.13
CA LYS A 128 -10.70 25.65 -12.07
C LYS A 128 -11.17 24.20 -12.19
N CYS A 129 -10.37 23.32 -12.82
CA CYS A 129 -10.64 21.88 -12.87
C CYS A 129 -9.48 21.09 -12.26
N LEU A 130 -9.76 20.06 -11.47
CA LEU A 130 -8.79 19.10 -10.94
C LEU A 130 -8.88 17.80 -11.75
N PHE A 131 -7.80 17.48 -12.46
CA PHE A 131 -7.69 16.28 -13.28
C PHE A 131 -7.01 15.14 -12.52
N TYR A 132 -7.54 13.93 -12.68
CA TYR A 132 -6.99 12.67 -12.20
C TYR A 132 -6.65 11.77 -13.41
N PRO A 133 -5.38 11.68 -13.82
CA PRO A 133 -5.01 10.95 -15.02
C PRO A 133 -4.62 9.48 -14.71
N PHE A 134 -5.00 8.56 -15.60
CA PHE A 134 -4.79 7.11 -15.47
C PHE A 134 -4.43 6.50 -16.82
N ALA A 135 -3.45 5.59 -16.89
CA ALA A 135 -3.29 4.70 -18.04
C ALA A 135 -3.83 3.30 -17.75
N PHE A 136 -4.43 2.69 -18.77
CA PHE A 136 -4.96 1.34 -18.78
C PHE A 136 -4.26 0.51 -19.86
N HIS A 137 -3.83 -0.70 -19.49
CA HIS A 137 -3.28 -1.67 -20.43
C HIS A 137 -4.41 -2.55 -20.99
N LEU A 138 -4.50 -2.65 -22.31
CA LEU A 138 -5.37 -3.60 -22.99
C LEU A 138 -4.70 -4.97 -23.06
N ASN A 139 -5.15 -5.89 -22.20
CA ASN A 139 -4.73 -7.28 -22.20
C ASN A 139 -5.19 -7.96 -23.49
N THR A 140 -4.25 -8.44 -24.29
CA THR A 140 -4.54 -9.24 -25.48
C THR A 140 -5.26 -10.52 -25.08
N LEU A 141 -6.54 -10.63 -25.42
CA LEU A 141 -7.30 -11.88 -25.29
C LEU A 141 -6.63 -12.95 -26.17
N SER A 142 -6.02 -13.94 -25.54
CA SER A 142 -5.34 -15.09 -26.15
C SER A 142 -6.31 -16.11 -26.77
N GLY A 143 -7.25 -15.62 -27.57
CA GLY A 143 -8.31 -16.38 -28.23
C GLY A 143 -9.12 -15.63 -29.28
N LEU A 144 -8.74 -14.39 -29.64
CA LEU A 144 -9.36 -13.65 -30.74
C LEU A 144 -8.55 -13.83 -32.03
N SER A 145 -9.11 -14.59 -32.97
CA SER A 145 -8.52 -14.94 -34.26
C SER A 145 -8.15 -13.69 -35.06
N THR A 146 -6.90 -13.61 -35.53
CA THR A 146 -6.25 -12.42 -36.12
C THR A 146 -6.80 -11.92 -37.46
N GLU A 147 -7.88 -12.52 -38.00
CA GLU A 147 -8.37 -12.21 -39.36
C GLU A 147 -9.84 -11.75 -39.42
N VAL A 148 -10.67 -12.03 -38.40
CA VAL A 148 -12.12 -11.75 -38.49
C VAL A 148 -12.51 -10.38 -37.93
N ASP A 149 -11.93 -9.95 -36.80
CA ASP A 149 -12.35 -8.71 -36.12
C ASP A 149 -11.69 -7.41 -36.62
N ASN A 150 -10.63 -7.50 -37.44
CA ASN A 150 -10.15 -6.35 -38.23
C ASN A 150 -11.25 -5.79 -39.14
N SER A 151 -12.26 -6.58 -39.51
CA SER A 151 -13.40 -6.13 -40.30
C SER A 151 -14.50 -5.42 -39.51
N ARG A 152 -14.61 -5.68 -38.19
CA ARG A 152 -15.73 -5.21 -37.35
C ARG A 152 -15.42 -3.96 -36.54
N LEU A 153 -14.16 -3.76 -36.16
CA LEU A 153 -13.73 -2.47 -35.60
C LEU A 153 -13.66 -1.37 -36.69
N ASN A 154 -13.39 -1.76 -37.95
CA ASN A 154 -13.30 -0.85 -39.09
C ASN A 154 -14.66 -0.35 -39.65
N GLN A 155 -15.80 -0.75 -39.08
CA GLN A 155 -17.10 -0.19 -39.48
C GLN A 155 -17.53 1.04 -38.66
N GLY A 156 -16.71 1.46 -37.68
CA GLY A 156 -16.78 2.79 -37.06
C GLY A 156 -15.73 3.78 -37.60
N THR A 157 -14.72 3.29 -38.33
CA THR A 157 -13.65 4.14 -38.88
C THR A 157 -14.06 4.77 -40.20
N GLY A 158 -14.66 5.97 -40.12
CA GLY A 158 -14.47 6.95 -41.20
C GLY A 158 -12.97 7.19 -41.35
N GLY A 159 -12.44 6.93 -42.55
CA GLY A 159 -11.00 6.76 -42.72
C GLY A 159 -10.18 7.98 -42.32
N TRP A 160 -9.13 7.76 -41.52
CA TRP A 160 -8.02 8.69 -41.46
C TRP A 160 -6.96 8.23 -42.47
N ASP A 161 -6.85 8.99 -43.55
CA ASP A 161 -5.89 8.73 -44.62
C ASP A 161 -4.44 8.95 -44.16
N ASN A 162 -3.47 8.41 -44.90
CA ASN A 162 -2.06 8.40 -44.53
C ASN A 162 -1.42 9.81 -44.49
N HIS A 163 -1.56 10.49 -43.35
CA HIS A 163 -0.66 11.56 -42.92
C HIS A 163 -0.18 11.30 -41.50
N GLU A 164 1.15 11.29 -41.32
CA GLU A 164 1.79 11.20 -40.00
C GLU A 164 1.47 12.47 -39.18
N SER A 165 0.36 12.46 -38.45
CA SER A 165 0.13 13.41 -37.36
C SER A 165 1.19 13.14 -36.28
N ASN A 166 2.03 14.14 -36.01
CA ASN A 166 3.06 13.97 -34.99
C ASN A 166 2.37 13.79 -33.64
N LEU A 167 2.97 13.01 -32.74
CA LEU A 167 2.48 12.87 -31.35
C LEU A 167 2.49 14.22 -30.58
N TYR A 168 3.15 15.23 -31.15
CA TYR A 168 3.12 16.63 -30.73
C TYR A 168 1.81 17.36 -31.09
N ASP A 169 1.09 16.97 -32.15
CA ASP A 169 -0.16 17.60 -32.57
C ASP A 169 -1.32 17.20 -31.63
N LEU A 170 -1.21 16.05 -30.94
CA LEU A 170 -2.14 15.66 -29.87
C LEU A 170 -1.95 16.50 -28.58
N MET A 171 -0.95 17.38 -28.52
CA MET A 171 -0.74 18.32 -27.40
C MET A 171 -1.65 19.55 -27.46
N ASP A 172 -2.43 19.75 -28.54
CA ASP A 172 -3.31 20.93 -28.73
C ASP A 172 -4.44 21.07 -27.69
N SER A 173 -4.62 20.05 -26.85
CA SER A 173 -5.26 20.20 -25.55
C SER A 173 -4.19 20.16 -24.45
N HIS A 174 -3.90 21.33 -23.87
CA HIS A 174 -2.90 21.49 -22.79
C HIS A 174 -3.06 20.45 -21.67
N TYR A 175 -4.30 20.09 -21.30
CA TYR A 175 -4.56 19.15 -20.22
C TYR A 175 -4.35 17.67 -20.62
N TYR A 176 -4.53 17.27 -21.89
CA TYR A 176 -4.18 15.91 -22.32
C TYR A 176 -2.65 15.72 -22.33
N GLY A 177 -1.90 16.70 -22.85
CA GLY A 177 -0.43 16.66 -22.84
C GLY A 177 0.13 16.63 -21.41
N GLN A 178 -0.42 17.45 -20.51
CA GLN A 178 -0.06 17.43 -19.09
C GLN A 178 -0.46 16.11 -18.41
N GLY A 179 -1.67 15.60 -18.66
CA GLY A 179 -2.14 14.32 -18.13
C GLY A 179 -1.27 13.14 -18.54
N LEU A 180 -0.79 13.12 -19.79
CA LEU A 180 0.11 12.07 -20.28
C LEU A 180 1.45 12.10 -19.53
N ARG A 181 2.08 13.28 -19.37
CA ARG A 181 3.33 13.42 -18.59
C ARG A 181 3.17 13.02 -17.12
N LYS A 182 2.01 13.32 -16.52
CA LYS A 182 1.70 12.93 -15.13
C LYS A 182 1.54 11.42 -14.95
N VAL A 183 1.25 10.67 -16.03
CA VAL A 183 1.10 9.20 -16.03
C VAL A 183 2.40 8.51 -16.47
N TRP A 184 3.13 9.12 -17.42
CA TRP A 184 4.35 8.60 -18.04
C TRP A 184 5.55 9.54 -17.78
N PHE A 185 5.84 9.73 -16.49
CA PHE A 185 6.83 10.69 -16.00
C PHE A 185 8.27 10.38 -16.44
N GLU A 186 8.52 9.17 -16.94
CA GLU A 186 9.76 8.78 -17.62
C GLU A 186 10.17 9.75 -18.76
N ILE A 187 9.21 10.46 -19.38
CA ILE A 187 9.45 11.51 -20.39
C ILE A 187 10.24 12.70 -19.81
N ASP A 188 9.91 13.13 -18.59
CA ASP A 188 10.53 14.30 -17.94
C ASP A 188 11.85 13.96 -17.24
N LEU A 189 12.08 12.67 -16.96
CA LEU A 189 13.34 12.16 -16.42
C LEU A 189 14.45 12.10 -17.47
N GLY A 190 14.13 11.69 -18.71
CA GLY A 190 15.10 11.37 -19.75
C GLY A 190 15.46 9.87 -19.82
N PRO A 191 16.19 9.42 -20.86
CA PRO A 191 16.21 8.00 -21.24
C PRO A 191 16.76 7.04 -20.18
N ALA A 192 17.91 7.36 -19.58
CA ALA A 192 18.55 6.50 -18.59
C ALA A 192 17.78 6.45 -17.24
N PRO A 193 17.52 7.57 -16.54
CA PRO A 193 16.72 7.57 -15.32
C PRO A 193 15.27 7.07 -15.54
N GLY A 194 14.66 7.34 -16.69
CA GLY A 194 13.35 6.79 -17.07
C GLY A 194 13.36 5.26 -17.17
N LYS A 195 14.37 4.66 -17.82
CA LYS A 195 14.52 3.19 -17.89
C LYS A 195 14.73 2.56 -16.52
N ILE A 196 15.45 3.23 -15.61
CA ILE A 196 15.64 2.80 -14.22
C ILE A 196 14.29 2.82 -13.48
N LEU A 197 13.52 3.90 -13.57
CA LEU A 197 12.21 4.01 -12.92
C LEU A 197 11.24 2.94 -13.43
N ALA A 198 11.12 2.77 -14.76
CA ALA A 198 10.23 1.79 -15.36
C ALA A 198 10.58 0.35 -14.92
N SER A 199 11.87 -0.01 -14.95
CA SER A 199 12.37 -1.31 -14.51
C SER A 199 12.15 -1.55 -13.02
N GLY A 200 12.42 -0.55 -12.18
CA GLY A 200 12.23 -0.63 -10.73
C GLY A 200 10.75 -0.72 -10.32
N LEU A 201 9.87 -0.02 -11.03
CA LEU A 201 8.42 -0.17 -10.83
C LEU A 201 7.95 -1.57 -11.22
N LYS A 202 8.43 -2.14 -12.34
CA LYS A 202 8.15 -3.53 -12.69
C LYS A 202 8.64 -4.50 -11.61
N GLN A 203 9.83 -4.28 -11.05
CA GLN A 203 10.37 -5.07 -9.93
C GLN A 203 9.46 -5.01 -8.70
N LEU A 204 9.02 -3.82 -8.27
CA LEU A 204 8.12 -3.66 -7.12
C LEU A 204 6.75 -4.33 -7.34
N GLN A 205 6.22 -4.27 -8.57
CA GLN A 205 4.93 -4.86 -8.94
C GLN A 205 4.93 -6.40 -8.91
N HIS A 206 6.04 -7.03 -9.30
CA HIS A 206 6.15 -8.49 -9.45
C HIS A 206 6.85 -9.19 -8.27
N ASP A 207 7.42 -8.44 -7.30
CA ASP A 207 7.99 -9.02 -6.08
C ASP A 207 6.87 -9.31 -5.07
N HIS A 208 6.32 -10.54 -5.16
CA HIS A 208 5.29 -11.05 -4.26
C HIS A 208 5.85 -11.62 -2.94
N GLU A 209 7.11 -12.06 -2.93
CA GLU A 209 7.78 -12.73 -1.79
C GLU A 209 8.24 -11.76 -0.69
N SER A 210 8.61 -10.53 -1.06
CA SER A 210 9.13 -9.55 -0.11
C SER A 210 8.03 -8.92 0.75
N GLY A 211 8.18 -8.98 2.06
CA GLY A 211 7.36 -8.18 2.99
C GLY A 211 7.67 -6.67 2.96
N ALA A 212 6.73 -5.88 3.49
CA ALA A 212 6.69 -4.41 3.44
C ALA A 212 8.04 -3.68 3.58
N ARG A 213 8.81 -3.96 4.64
CA ARG A 213 10.10 -3.30 4.91
C ARG A 213 11.17 -3.58 3.83
N LYS A 214 11.16 -4.77 3.21
CA LYS A 214 12.11 -5.12 2.13
C LYS A 214 11.74 -4.37 0.85
N LEU A 215 10.46 -4.31 0.50
CA LEU A 215 9.97 -3.54 -0.66
C LEU A 215 10.19 -2.05 -0.52
N ALA A 216 9.98 -1.49 0.67
CA ALA A 216 10.30 -0.09 0.91
C ALA A 216 11.80 0.21 0.85
N ALA A 217 12.66 -0.72 1.30
CA ALA A 217 14.10 -0.59 1.08
C ALA A 217 14.47 -0.65 -0.42
N VAL A 218 13.77 -1.46 -1.22
CA VAL A 218 13.92 -1.51 -2.68
C VAL A 218 13.45 -0.21 -3.33
N SER A 219 12.31 0.36 -2.94
CA SER A 219 11.82 1.64 -3.49
C SER A 219 12.80 2.79 -3.22
N VAL A 220 13.39 2.86 -2.04
CA VAL A 220 14.44 3.84 -1.70
C VAL A 220 15.72 3.63 -2.55
N ASN A 221 16.08 2.38 -2.87
CA ASN A 221 17.21 2.11 -3.77
C ASN A 221 16.91 2.47 -5.24
N ILE A 222 15.68 2.25 -5.71
CA ILE A 222 15.25 2.70 -7.05
C ILE A 222 15.28 4.23 -7.11
N LEU A 223 14.76 4.92 -6.08
CA LEU A 223 14.84 6.38 -6.00
C LEU A 223 16.30 6.86 -6.08
N ARG A 224 17.20 6.29 -5.27
CA ARG A 224 18.65 6.58 -5.35
C ARG A 224 19.18 6.41 -6.78
N ALA A 225 18.88 5.28 -7.41
CA ALA A 225 19.37 4.95 -8.74
C ALA A 225 18.89 5.94 -9.80
N VAL A 226 17.62 6.36 -9.76
CA VAL A 226 17.08 7.43 -10.64
C VAL A 226 17.81 8.76 -10.38
N LEU A 227 17.91 9.19 -9.12
CA LEU A 227 18.41 10.51 -8.76
C LEU A 227 19.90 10.74 -9.06
N ILE A 228 20.73 9.71 -8.98
CA ILE A 228 22.15 9.78 -9.35
C ILE A 228 22.32 9.90 -10.87
N HIS A 229 21.37 9.40 -11.66
CA HIS A 229 21.37 9.47 -13.13
C HIS A 229 20.59 10.66 -13.71
N LEU A 230 20.15 11.60 -12.88
CA LEU A 230 19.66 12.90 -13.34
C LEU A 230 20.84 13.80 -13.74
N ASP A 231 20.67 14.55 -14.83
CA ASP A 231 21.63 15.55 -15.30
C ASP A 231 21.38 16.95 -14.69
N ASP A 232 20.21 17.14 -14.07
CA ASP A 232 19.82 18.38 -13.39
C ASP A 232 20.74 18.69 -12.18
N PRO A 233 21.14 19.96 -11.96
CA PRO A 233 21.90 20.36 -10.77
C PRO A 233 21.14 20.07 -9.47
N ILE A 234 21.80 19.37 -8.54
CA ILE A 234 21.21 18.96 -7.25
C ILE A 234 21.05 20.20 -6.36
N THR A 235 19.85 20.79 -6.38
CA THR A 235 19.47 22.02 -5.68
C THR A 235 18.04 21.88 -5.16
N LEU A 236 17.69 22.61 -4.09
CA LEU A 236 16.37 22.46 -3.45
C LEU A 236 15.26 23.19 -4.23
N SER A 237 15.59 24.30 -4.88
CA SER A 237 14.66 25.07 -5.73
C SER A 237 14.58 24.58 -7.18
N GLY A 238 15.48 23.68 -7.59
CA GLY A 238 15.64 23.26 -8.99
C GLY A 238 14.77 22.08 -9.43
N THR A 239 14.85 21.80 -10.73
CA THR A 239 14.18 20.68 -11.41
C THR A 239 14.54 19.32 -10.83
N TRP A 240 15.78 19.13 -10.34
CA TRP A 240 16.21 17.89 -9.68
C TRP A 240 15.29 17.52 -8.51
N TRP A 241 14.93 18.49 -7.67
CA TRP A 241 14.08 18.25 -6.50
C TRP A 241 12.62 17.98 -6.89
N GLN A 242 12.10 18.67 -7.90
CA GLN A 242 10.78 18.38 -8.48
C GLN A 242 10.74 16.94 -9.03
N LYS A 243 11.77 16.54 -9.78
CA LYS A 243 11.91 15.18 -10.30
C LYS A 243 12.05 14.13 -9.18
N ALA A 244 12.71 14.46 -8.07
CA ALA A 244 12.79 13.57 -6.91
C ALA A 244 11.43 13.35 -6.23
N ARG A 245 10.68 14.43 -6.01
CA ARG A 245 9.32 14.36 -5.46
C ARG A 245 8.39 13.57 -6.38
N MET A 246 8.41 13.82 -7.69
CA MET A 246 7.60 13.04 -8.66
C MET A 246 8.02 11.57 -8.74
N THR A 247 9.32 11.26 -8.78
CA THR A 247 9.82 9.88 -8.77
C THR A 247 9.34 9.12 -7.53
N ALA A 248 9.43 9.74 -6.34
CA ALA A 248 8.91 9.18 -5.10
C ALA A 248 7.38 8.98 -5.15
N TRP A 249 6.62 9.94 -5.70
CA TRP A 249 5.18 9.78 -5.88
C TRP A 249 4.83 8.58 -6.78
N HIS A 250 5.54 8.40 -7.90
CA HIS A 250 5.34 7.25 -8.77
C HIS A 250 5.72 5.93 -8.09
N LEU A 251 6.83 5.87 -7.35
CA LEU A 251 7.22 4.69 -6.57
C LEU A 251 6.17 4.30 -5.51
N TRP A 252 5.51 5.27 -4.88
CA TRP A 252 4.38 5.02 -3.98
C TRP A 252 3.15 4.52 -4.74
N LYS A 253 2.62 5.31 -5.69
CA LYS A 253 1.32 5.03 -6.31
C LYS A 253 1.32 3.95 -7.39
N ASN A 254 2.49 3.58 -7.90
CA ASN A 254 2.64 2.59 -8.97
C ASN A 254 3.55 1.40 -8.60
N GLY A 255 4.10 1.36 -7.38
CA GLY A 255 4.97 0.28 -6.89
C GLY A 255 4.21 -1.01 -6.57
N ARG A 256 3.73 -1.15 -5.32
CA ARG A 256 2.88 -2.29 -4.92
C ARG A 256 1.81 -1.82 -3.94
N GLN A 257 0.54 -1.87 -4.33
CA GLN A 257 -0.57 -1.27 -3.59
C GLN A 257 -0.76 -1.88 -2.18
N SER A 258 -0.55 -3.19 -2.02
CA SER A 258 -0.67 -3.87 -0.72
C SER A 258 0.40 -3.49 0.31
N MET A 259 1.45 -2.79 -0.14
CA MET A 259 2.60 -2.39 0.68
C MET A 259 2.76 -0.85 0.69
N ASP A 260 1.69 -0.13 0.34
CA ASP A 260 1.70 1.31 0.06
C ASP A 260 2.13 2.15 1.26
N ALA A 261 1.64 1.84 2.47
CA ALA A 261 1.92 2.57 3.70
C ALA A 261 3.43 2.59 4.03
N ALA A 262 4.09 1.42 3.95
CA ALA A 262 5.52 1.30 4.23
C ALA A 262 6.36 1.99 3.15
N ILE A 263 6.05 1.76 1.87
CA ILE A 263 6.73 2.42 0.74
C ILE A 263 6.62 3.95 0.89
N LEU A 264 5.41 4.45 1.17
CA LEU A 264 5.15 5.87 1.40
C LEU A 264 5.96 6.43 2.57
N SER A 265 5.86 5.82 3.76
CA SER A 265 6.55 6.28 4.96
C SER A 265 8.06 6.41 4.75
N PHE A 266 8.69 5.43 4.11
CA PHE A 266 10.12 5.48 3.84
C PHE A 266 10.49 6.50 2.76
N LEU A 267 9.66 6.69 1.73
CA LEU A 267 9.88 7.73 0.72
C LEU A 267 9.74 9.14 1.32
N LEU A 268 8.73 9.39 2.16
CA LEU A 268 8.58 10.67 2.88
C LEU A 268 9.76 10.94 3.83
N MET A 269 10.20 9.93 4.57
CA MET A 269 11.39 10.05 5.42
C MET A 269 12.67 10.31 4.59
N THR A 270 12.79 9.68 3.42
CA THR A 270 13.91 9.90 2.50
C THR A 270 13.91 11.33 1.94
N LEU A 271 12.76 11.83 1.48
CA LEU A 271 12.60 13.21 1.03
C LEU A 271 12.92 14.21 2.17
N MET A 272 12.49 13.92 3.39
CA MET A 272 12.80 14.76 4.56
C MET A 272 14.29 14.80 4.92
N GLU A 273 14.97 13.65 4.87
CA GLU A 273 16.41 13.61 5.10
C GLU A 273 17.20 14.30 3.96
N ILE A 274 16.74 14.24 2.70
CA ILE A 274 17.31 14.98 1.56
C ILE A 274 17.09 16.49 1.70
N GLU A 275 15.85 16.93 1.94
CA GLU A 275 15.51 18.34 2.11
C GLU A 275 16.27 18.98 3.27
N THR A 276 16.30 18.31 4.43
CA THR A 276 17.05 18.79 5.61
C THR A 276 18.54 18.94 5.28
N PHE A 277 19.12 17.97 4.57
CA PHE A 277 20.52 18.02 4.15
C PHE A 277 20.81 19.19 3.20
N LEU A 278 19.99 19.37 2.16
CA LEU A 278 20.14 20.48 1.20
C LEU A 278 19.94 21.86 1.88
N LEU A 279 18.99 21.97 2.81
CA LEU A 279 18.80 23.19 3.61
C LEU A 279 20.05 23.58 4.42
N THR A 280 20.81 22.62 4.96
CA THR A 280 22.06 22.92 5.68
C THR A 280 23.19 23.42 4.78
N MET A 281 23.18 23.08 3.49
CA MET A 281 24.14 23.63 2.52
C MET A 281 23.75 25.04 2.06
N GLY A 282 22.44 25.30 1.96
CA GLY A 282 21.82 26.52 1.45
C GLY A 282 21.07 26.23 0.13
N PRO A 283 19.86 26.79 -0.06
CA PRO A 283 18.90 26.30 -1.07
C PRO A 283 19.38 26.40 -2.53
N GLU A 284 20.24 27.37 -2.83
CA GLU A 284 20.80 27.61 -4.17
C GLU A 284 22.18 26.96 -4.38
N LYS A 285 22.78 26.34 -3.35
CA LYS A 285 24.07 25.67 -3.54
C LYS A 285 23.86 24.30 -4.18
N THR A 286 24.57 24.04 -5.27
CA THR A 286 24.63 22.72 -5.89
C THR A 286 25.34 21.73 -4.98
N CYS A 287 24.76 20.54 -4.82
CA CYS A 287 25.33 19.42 -4.09
C CYS A 287 25.94 18.37 -5.05
N ASP A 288 26.96 17.64 -4.60
CA ASP A 288 27.54 16.53 -5.36
C ASP A 288 26.77 15.22 -5.21
N LYS A 289 26.74 14.42 -6.29
CA LYS A 289 26.14 13.07 -6.33
C LYS A 289 26.70 12.11 -5.26
N LEU A 290 27.93 12.34 -4.79
CA LEU A 290 28.57 11.56 -3.72
C LEU A 290 27.86 11.78 -2.37
N HIS A 291 27.62 13.03 -1.97
CA HIS A 291 26.98 13.34 -0.69
C HIS A 291 25.53 12.82 -0.63
N ILE A 292 24.80 12.91 -1.75
CA ILE A 292 23.48 12.28 -1.88
C ILE A 292 23.59 10.76 -1.75
N SER A 293 24.58 10.12 -2.37
CA SER A 293 24.81 8.68 -2.24
C SER A 293 25.05 8.25 -0.79
N GLU A 294 25.91 8.96 -0.06
CA GLU A 294 26.18 8.71 1.36
C GLU A 294 24.93 8.89 2.24
N LEU A 295 24.08 9.87 1.91
CA LEU A 295 22.80 10.06 2.59
C LEU A 295 21.88 8.86 2.42
N PHE A 296 21.75 8.34 1.19
CA PHE A 296 21.00 7.11 0.93
C PHE A 296 21.60 5.90 1.65
N ASP A 297 22.92 5.80 1.79
CA ASP A 297 23.57 4.74 2.57
C ASP A 297 23.27 4.83 4.08
N ARG A 298 23.21 6.06 4.64
CA ARG A 298 22.74 6.28 6.03
C ARG A 298 21.28 5.86 6.21
N ILE A 299 20.40 6.24 5.27
CA ILE A 299 18.99 5.83 5.27
C ILE A 299 18.89 4.31 5.21
N GLN A 300 19.53 3.64 4.26
CA GLN A 300 19.52 2.17 4.14
C GLN A 300 20.02 1.48 5.42
N LYS A 301 21.08 2.00 6.07
CA LYS A 301 21.58 1.51 7.36
C LYS A 301 20.54 1.66 8.48
N LYS A 302 19.79 2.77 8.51
CA LYS A 302 18.67 3.00 9.42
C LYS A 302 17.54 1.98 9.21
N ILE A 303 17.09 1.75 7.97
CA ILE A 303 16.07 0.72 7.64
C ILE A 303 16.50 -0.68 8.11
N ARG A 304 17.77 -1.05 7.89
CA ARG A 304 18.33 -2.35 8.31
C ARG A 304 18.36 -2.51 9.84
N SER A 305 18.54 -1.42 10.59
CA SER A 305 18.61 -1.45 12.06
C SER A 305 17.28 -1.75 12.76
N TYR A 306 16.13 -1.51 12.10
CA TYR A 306 14.81 -1.56 12.73
C TYR A 306 14.50 -2.95 13.28
N LYS A 307 14.82 -4.02 12.55
CA LYS A 307 14.59 -5.41 12.97
C LYS A 307 15.21 -5.72 14.36
N LEU A 308 16.46 -5.32 14.57
CA LEU A 308 17.20 -5.55 15.81
C LEU A 308 16.70 -4.66 16.95
N ARG A 309 16.38 -3.39 16.66
CA ARG A 309 15.79 -2.49 17.65
C ARG A 309 14.43 -3.01 18.13
N LEU A 310 13.61 -3.47 17.20
CA LEU A 310 12.26 -3.97 17.43
C LEU A 310 12.28 -5.25 18.28
N SER A 311 13.14 -6.23 17.97
CA SER A 311 13.29 -7.43 18.80
C SER A 311 13.84 -7.12 20.20
N TYR A 312 14.75 -6.15 20.34
CA TYR A 312 15.22 -5.68 21.64
C TYR A 312 14.12 -5.00 22.46
N LYS A 313 13.31 -4.12 21.84
CA LYS A 313 12.17 -3.46 22.52
C LYS A 313 11.10 -4.47 22.93
N PHE A 314 10.81 -5.47 22.08
CA PHE A 314 9.93 -6.58 22.42
C PHE A 314 10.45 -7.38 23.61
N GLY A 315 11.72 -7.78 23.57
CA GLY A 315 12.36 -8.52 24.66
C GLY A 315 12.29 -7.74 25.99
N SER A 316 12.58 -6.45 25.97
CA SER A 316 12.46 -5.57 27.15
C SER A 316 11.01 -5.51 27.69
N TYR A 317 10.01 -5.39 26.81
CA TYR A 317 8.60 -5.43 27.21
C TYR A 317 8.21 -6.78 27.84
N ALA A 318 8.52 -7.89 27.17
CA ALA A 318 8.20 -9.25 27.62
C ALA A 318 8.86 -9.57 28.97
N MET A 319 10.14 -9.20 29.15
CA MET A 319 10.82 -9.33 30.44
C MET A 319 10.18 -8.45 31.52
N SER A 320 9.73 -7.23 31.20
CA SER A 320 9.03 -6.39 32.16
C SER A 320 7.69 -6.96 32.62
N LYS A 321 7.04 -7.81 31.82
CA LYS A 321 5.82 -8.56 32.18
C LYS A 321 6.16 -9.80 33.01
N ILE A 322 7.15 -10.57 32.57
CA ILE A 322 7.69 -11.73 33.30
C ILE A 322 8.13 -11.33 34.72
N SER A 323 8.91 -10.26 34.89
CA SER A 323 9.41 -9.85 36.22
C SER A 323 8.30 -9.39 37.18
N ARG A 324 7.14 -8.93 36.70
CA ARG A 324 6.02 -8.50 37.56
C ARG A 324 5.32 -9.66 38.28
N THR A 325 5.47 -10.90 37.81
CA THR A 325 4.93 -12.08 38.50
C THR A 325 5.79 -12.52 39.70
N GLY A 326 6.95 -11.86 39.90
CA GLY A 326 7.87 -12.14 41.01
C GLY A 326 8.69 -13.43 40.86
N SER A 327 8.52 -14.19 39.78
CA SER A 327 9.27 -15.42 39.54
C SER A 327 9.51 -15.67 38.05
N ILE A 328 10.65 -16.26 37.70
CA ILE A 328 10.94 -16.68 36.32
C ILE A 328 10.00 -17.85 35.96
N PRO A 329 9.22 -17.78 34.87
CA PRO A 329 8.29 -18.84 34.50
C PRO A 329 9.05 -20.12 34.16
N LYS A 330 8.64 -21.26 34.76
CA LYS A 330 9.20 -22.57 34.42
C LYS A 330 8.90 -22.95 32.96
N HIS A 331 7.70 -22.63 32.51
CA HIS A 331 7.20 -22.90 31.17
C HIS A 331 6.61 -21.61 30.61
N LEU A 332 6.96 -21.26 29.37
CA LEU A 332 6.40 -20.10 28.66
C LEU A 332 5.76 -20.57 27.36
N LYS A 333 4.58 -20.05 27.02
CA LYS A 333 3.79 -20.47 25.86
C LYS A 333 3.43 -19.29 24.97
N ILE A 334 3.79 -19.39 23.70
CA ILE A 334 3.66 -18.33 22.71
C ILE A 334 2.80 -18.84 21.55
N LEU A 335 1.77 -18.09 21.16
CA LEU A 335 1.01 -18.32 19.92
C LEU A 335 1.38 -17.26 18.87
N THR A 336 1.46 -17.68 17.61
CA THR A 336 1.66 -16.81 16.43
C THR A 336 1.08 -17.46 15.17
N LEU A 337 1.03 -16.71 14.07
CA LEU A 337 0.71 -17.20 12.71
C LEU A 337 1.56 -16.47 11.65
N SER A 338 1.49 -16.94 10.39
CA SER A 338 2.17 -16.41 9.19
C SER A 338 3.72 -16.37 9.27
N ALA A 339 4.38 -16.02 8.16
CA ALA A 339 5.83 -16.06 7.97
C ALA A 339 6.53 -14.73 8.27
N SER A 340 6.31 -14.16 9.46
CA SER A 340 6.95 -12.88 9.82
C SER A 340 8.39 -13.02 10.30
N CYS A 341 9.34 -12.53 9.50
CA CYS A 341 10.77 -12.46 9.90
C CYS A 341 11.03 -11.56 11.11
N THR A 342 10.10 -10.63 11.42
CA THR A 342 10.14 -9.80 12.63
C THR A 342 9.73 -10.62 13.86
N ILE A 343 8.64 -11.38 13.76
CA ILE A 343 8.18 -12.25 14.85
C ILE A 343 9.20 -13.35 15.15
N ARG A 344 9.80 -13.96 14.11
CA ARG A 344 10.89 -14.94 14.26
C ARG A 344 12.01 -14.44 15.16
N GLU A 345 12.52 -13.23 14.91
CA GLU A 345 13.61 -12.66 15.70
C GLU A 345 13.16 -12.20 17.09
N CYS A 346 11.89 -11.85 17.27
CA CYS A 346 11.31 -11.54 18.58
C CYS A 346 11.21 -12.80 19.45
N ILE A 347 10.71 -13.91 18.89
CA ILE A 347 10.68 -15.22 19.54
C ILE A 347 12.11 -15.67 19.90
N ALA A 348 13.05 -15.61 18.94
CA ALA A 348 14.44 -15.96 19.18
C ALA A 348 15.10 -15.10 20.28
N GLN A 349 14.81 -13.80 20.33
CA GLN A 349 15.30 -12.93 21.39
C GLN A 349 14.71 -13.33 22.75
N LEU A 350 13.41 -13.62 22.83
CA LEU A 350 12.74 -14.06 24.06
C LEU A 350 13.25 -15.42 24.55
N VAL A 351 13.53 -16.35 23.63
CA VAL A 351 14.16 -17.64 23.96
C VAL A 351 15.49 -17.44 24.68
N ARG A 352 16.32 -16.50 24.24
CA ARG A 352 17.63 -16.20 24.86
C ARG A 352 17.52 -15.51 26.23
N ILE A 353 16.56 -14.60 26.43
CA ILE A 353 16.55 -13.72 27.61
C ILE A 353 15.53 -14.11 28.70
N SER A 354 14.56 -14.98 28.40
CA SER A 354 13.45 -15.30 29.32
C SER A 354 13.89 -15.96 30.62
N GLY A 355 14.98 -16.73 30.61
CA GLY A 355 15.40 -17.59 31.71
C GLY A 355 14.47 -18.80 31.98
N ALA A 356 13.44 -19.01 31.14
CA ALA A 356 12.49 -20.10 31.30
C ALA A 356 13.13 -21.47 31.08
N GLN A 357 12.66 -22.51 31.78
CA GLN A 357 13.22 -23.86 31.63
C GLN A 357 12.78 -24.52 30.31
N SER A 358 11.56 -24.22 29.85
CA SER A 358 11.07 -24.63 28.54
C SER A 358 10.15 -23.60 27.90
N ILE A 359 10.13 -23.55 26.57
CA ILE A 359 9.30 -22.63 25.79
C ILE A 359 8.52 -23.44 24.75
N GLU A 360 7.19 -23.29 24.74
CA GLU A 360 6.28 -23.89 23.77
C GLU A 360 5.87 -22.82 22.75
N ILE A 361 6.28 -22.99 21.49
CA ILE A 361 5.93 -22.10 20.38
C ILE A 361 4.84 -22.77 19.56
N ARG A 362 3.66 -22.17 19.53
CA ARG A 362 2.50 -22.63 18.77
C ARG A 362 2.34 -21.76 17.53
N VAL A 363 2.26 -22.38 16.37
CA VAL A 363 2.15 -21.68 15.08
C VAL A 363 0.93 -22.19 14.34
N LEU A 364 0.04 -21.29 13.91
CA LEU A 364 -1.05 -21.64 13.00
C LEU A 364 -0.49 -21.80 11.58
N GLU A 365 -0.88 -22.86 10.88
CA GLU A 365 -0.34 -23.22 9.56
C GLU A 365 -0.46 -22.08 8.52
N SER A 366 -1.51 -21.25 8.60
CA SER A 366 -1.75 -20.09 7.74
C SER A 366 -2.00 -20.45 6.27
N ARG A 367 -3.16 -21.05 5.99
CA ARG A 367 -3.63 -21.37 4.63
C ARG A 367 -3.87 -20.09 3.78
N PRO A 368 -3.80 -20.18 2.43
CA PRO A 368 -3.54 -21.38 1.63
C PRO A 368 -2.05 -21.73 1.48
N LEU A 369 -1.13 -20.81 1.72
CA LEU A 369 0.31 -20.99 1.41
C LEU A 369 1.14 -21.64 2.53
N PHE A 370 0.51 -22.02 3.65
CA PHE A 370 1.15 -22.70 4.78
C PHE A 370 2.34 -21.93 5.40
N GLU A 371 2.26 -20.60 5.40
CA GLU A 371 3.33 -19.70 5.86
C GLU A 371 3.84 -19.97 7.29
N GLY A 372 2.96 -20.47 8.17
CA GLY A 372 3.33 -20.85 9.53
C GLY A 372 4.30 -22.03 9.58
N VAL A 373 4.26 -22.94 8.61
CA VAL A 373 5.22 -24.05 8.48
C VAL A 373 6.61 -23.49 8.16
N SER A 374 6.70 -22.50 7.28
CA SER A 374 7.96 -21.81 6.95
C SER A 374 8.54 -21.06 8.15
N LEU A 375 7.69 -20.42 8.97
CA LEU A 375 8.13 -19.82 10.25
C LEU A 375 8.68 -20.89 11.21
N ALA A 376 7.96 -22.00 11.37
CA ALA A 376 8.34 -23.10 12.25
C ALA A 376 9.69 -23.73 11.84
N SER A 377 9.88 -24.02 10.55
CA SER A 377 11.16 -24.52 10.01
C SER A 377 12.30 -23.55 10.29
N SER A 378 12.11 -22.27 9.98
CA SER A 378 13.15 -21.25 10.19
C SER A 378 13.48 -21.00 11.66
N LEU A 379 12.51 -21.18 12.58
CA LEU A 379 12.76 -21.14 14.03
C LEU A 379 13.57 -22.35 14.50
N LEU A 380 13.23 -23.55 14.04
CA LEU A 380 13.92 -24.79 14.41
C LEU A 380 15.39 -24.78 13.95
N GLU A 381 15.64 -24.43 12.69
CA GLU A 381 16.99 -24.29 12.13
C GLU A 381 17.82 -23.26 12.90
N TYR A 382 17.23 -22.11 13.24
CA TYR A 382 17.91 -21.05 13.96
C TYR A 382 18.27 -21.45 15.39
N LEU A 383 17.31 -22.04 16.13
CA LEU A 383 17.46 -22.37 17.54
C LEU A 383 18.29 -23.65 17.77
N ALA A 384 18.33 -24.58 16.82
CA ALA A 384 19.19 -25.77 16.90
C ALA A 384 20.69 -25.43 16.97
N ASN A 385 21.09 -24.24 16.49
CA ASN A 385 22.46 -23.75 16.49
C ASN A 385 22.82 -22.89 17.72
N GLU A 386 21.88 -22.68 18.66
CA GLU A 386 22.08 -21.79 19.81
C GLU A 386 22.55 -22.55 21.06
N PRO A 387 23.83 -22.38 21.50
CA PRO A 387 24.32 -23.02 22.71
C PRO A 387 23.63 -22.46 23.96
N ASN A 388 23.39 -23.33 24.95
CA ASN A 388 22.72 -23.01 26.22
C ASN A 388 21.28 -22.47 26.07
N SER A 389 20.59 -22.81 24.98
CA SER A 389 19.16 -22.53 24.81
C SER A 389 18.29 -23.38 25.77
N PRO A 390 17.13 -22.86 26.23
CA PRO A 390 16.18 -23.64 27.02
C PRO A 390 15.49 -24.72 26.16
N LYS A 391 14.73 -25.63 26.78
CA LYS A 391 14.00 -26.66 26.01
C LYS A 391 12.89 -26.02 25.17
N VAL A 392 13.11 -25.83 23.88
CA VAL A 392 12.10 -25.33 22.94
C VAL A 392 11.30 -26.50 22.36
N ASN A 393 9.98 -26.37 22.35
CA ASN A 393 9.05 -27.23 21.62
C ASN A 393 8.28 -26.38 20.61
N VAL A 394 8.19 -26.82 19.36
CA VAL A 394 7.40 -26.15 18.32
C VAL A 394 6.22 -27.04 17.95
N SER A 395 5.02 -26.48 17.92
CA SER A 395 3.80 -27.22 17.58
C SER A 395 3.00 -26.45 16.53
N ILE A 396 2.77 -27.10 15.39
CA ILE A 396 2.01 -26.53 14.28
C ILE A 396 0.55 -26.97 14.41
N PHE A 397 -0.36 -26.00 14.32
CA PHE A 397 -1.80 -26.18 14.47
C PHE A 397 -2.50 -25.81 13.16
N THR A 398 -3.56 -26.53 12.80
CA THR A 398 -4.43 -26.09 11.69
C THR A 398 -5.16 -24.82 12.08
N ASP A 399 -5.45 -23.94 11.12
CA ASP A 399 -6.07 -22.63 11.42
C ASP A 399 -7.43 -22.79 12.14
N ALA A 400 -8.19 -23.83 11.79
CA ALA A 400 -9.45 -24.18 12.43
C ALA A 400 -9.32 -24.63 13.91
N SER A 401 -8.12 -25.04 14.33
CA SER A 401 -7.82 -25.46 15.71
C SER A 401 -7.30 -24.31 16.60
N VAL A 402 -7.37 -23.06 16.15
CA VAL A 402 -6.86 -21.87 16.86
C VAL A 402 -7.33 -21.75 18.32
N ALA A 403 -8.58 -22.12 18.63
CA ALA A 403 -9.10 -22.09 20.00
C ALA A 403 -8.43 -23.13 20.93
N LEU A 404 -7.93 -24.24 20.38
CA LEU A 404 -7.12 -25.22 21.11
C LEU A 404 -5.68 -24.72 21.25
N ALA A 405 -5.11 -24.16 20.17
CA ALA A 405 -3.78 -23.56 20.16
C ALA A 405 -3.66 -22.40 21.17
N ALA A 406 -4.74 -21.64 21.39
CA ALA A 406 -4.82 -20.53 22.32
C ALA A 406 -4.89 -20.92 23.81
N GLN A 407 -5.04 -22.20 24.18
CA GLN A 407 -5.23 -22.60 25.58
C GLN A 407 -3.97 -22.45 26.44
N ASN A 408 -4.06 -21.70 27.54
CA ASN A 408 -2.97 -21.45 28.49
C ASN A 408 -1.74 -20.79 27.84
N VAL A 409 -1.92 -19.94 26.83
CA VAL A 409 -0.80 -19.16 26.27
C VAL A 409 -0.50 -17.95 27.16
N ASP A 410 0.77 -17.56 27.25
CA ASP A 410 1.17 -16.34 27.96
C ASP A 410 1.17 -15.12 27.01
N PHE A 411 1.53 -15.37 25.74
CA PHE A 411 1.64 -14.34 24.71
C PHE A 411 0.99 -14.78 23.40
N LEU A 412 0.19 -13.91 22.80
CA LEU A 412 -0.12 -13.94 21.36
C LEU A 412 0.73 -12.87 20.68
N LEU A 413 1.61 -13.28 19.77
CA LEU A 413 2.41 -12.35 18.98
C LEU A 413 1.79 -12.21 17.59
N LEU A 414 1.48 -10.96 17.23
CA LEU A 414 0.99 -10.59 15.90
C LEU A 414 1.98 -9.65 15.23
N ALA A 415 2.19 -9.84 13.93
CA ALA A 415 2.77 -8.79 13.10
C ALA A 415 1.68 -7.76 12.74
N ALA A 416 2.07 -6.75 11.97
CA ALA A 416 1.14 -5.95 11.18
C ALA A 416 1.74 -5.78 9.79
N ASP A 417 0.89 -5.79 8.77
CA ASP A 417 1.22 -5.34 7.41
C ASP A 417 0.81 -3.88 7.23
N ARG A 418 -0.25 -3.45 7.92
CA ARG A 418 -0.75 -2.07 7.95
C ARG A 418 -1.38 -1.75 9.30
N ILE A 419 -1.14 -0.54 9.83
CA ILE A 419 -1.74 -0.04 11.06
C ILE A 419 -2.61 1.17 10.71
N ALA A 420 -3.88 1.16 11.11
CA ALA A 420 -4.79 2.29 10.91
C ALA A 420 -4.57 3.39 11.96
N ALA A 421 -5.08 4.59 11.69
CA ALA A 421 -4.89 5.75 12.58
C ALA A 421 -5.41 5.50 14.00
N ASP A 422 -6.48 4.74 14.17
CA ASP A 422 -7.08 4.35 15.45
C ASP A 422 -6.31 3.26 16.21
N GLY A 423 -5.26 2.69 15.61
CA GLY A 423 -4.52 1.54 16.14
C GLY A 423 -5.09 0.17 15.75
N SER A 424 -6.15 0.08 14.93
CA SER A 424 -6.55 -1.18 14.33
C SER A 424 -5.43 -1.74 13.45
N VAL A 425 -5.21 -3.05 13.48
CA VAL A 425 -4.06 -3.72 12.83
C VAL A 425 -4.56 -4.65 11.74
N SER A 426 -4.12 -4.42 10.51
CA SER A 426 -4.25 -5.37 9.41
C SER A 426 -3.06 -6.33 9.45
N ASN A 427 -3.33 -7.62 9.58
CA ASN A 427 -2.35 -8.70 9.54
C ASN A 427 -2.96 -9.91 8.82
N LYS A 428 -2.16 -10.94 8.52
CA LYS A 428 -2.62 -12.15 7.82
C LYS A 428 -3.90 -12.74 8.44
N THR A 429 -4.83 -13.20 7.61
CA THR A 429 -6.05 -13.92 8.00
C THR A 429 -5.73 -15.08 8.96
N GLY A 430 -6.53 -15.21 10.03
CA GLY A 430 -6.26 -16.02 11.21
C GLY A 430 -5.93 -15.18 12.46
N SER A 431 -5.52 -13.93 12.29
CA SER A 431 -5.17 -12.99 13.38
C SER A 431 -6.35 -12.59 14.27
N LEU A 432 -7.52 -12.29 13.70
CA LEU A 432 -8.70 -11.91 14.48
C LEU A 432 -9.31 -13.13 15.20
N PRO A 433 -9.47 -14.31 14.57
CA PRO A 433 -9.81 -15.55 15.26
C PRO A 433 -8.81 -15.90 16.38
N ALA A 434 -7.51 -15.70 16.18
CA ALA A 434 -6.50 -15.90 17.22
C ALA A 434 -6.68 -14.94 18.40
N ALA A 435 -6.86 -13.64 18.13
CA ALA A 435 -7.05 -12.65 19.18
C ALA A 435 -8.34 -12.89 19.98
N LEU A 436 -9.46 -13.17 19.30
CA LEU A 436 -10.73 -13.52 19.94
C LEU A 436 -10.62 -14.81 20.77
N SER A 437 -9.97 -15.84 20.23
CA SER A 437 -9.74 -17.11 20.93
C SER A 437 -8.95 -16.89 22.21
N VAL A 438 -7.82 -16.18 22.14
CA VAL A 438 -6.96 -15.90 23.29
C VAL A 438 -7.69 -15.10 24.36
N ARG A 439 -8.45 -14.05 24.00
CA ARG A 439 -9.27 -13.32 24.98
C ARG A 439 -10.33 -14.19 25.66
N HIS A 440 -10.84 -15.22 25.00
CA HIS A 440 -11.83 -16.12 25.58
C HIS A 440 -11.22 -17.22 26.45
N VAL A 441 -10.20 -17.93 25.96
CA VAL A 441 -9.66 -19.14 26.64
C VAL A 441 -8.41 -18.88 27.49
N SER A 442 -7.76 -17.72 27.34
CA SER A 442 -6.56 -17.30 28.08
C SER A 442 -6.59 -15.80 28.38
N PRO A 443 -7.58 -15.31 29.18
CA PRO A 443 -7.79 -13.87 29.40
C PRO A 443 -6.62 -13.14 30.09
N SER A 444 -5.71 -13.89 30.75
CA SER A 444 -4.48 -13.35 31.35
C SER A 444 -3.32 -13.17 30.37
N ALA A 445 -3.46 -13.64 29.12
CA ALA A 445 -2.42 -13.53 28.10
C ALA A 445 -2.34 -12.12 27.53
N ASP A 446 -1.12 -11.65 27.26
CA ASP A 446 -0.91 -10.41 26.52
C ASP A 446 -1.00 -10.67 25.01
N ILE A 447 -1.85 -9.92 24.32
CA ILE A 447 -1.90 -9.82 22.86
C ILE A 447 -1.01 -8.66 22.43
N ILE A 448 0.13 -8.99 21.81
CA ILE A 448 1.22 -8.06 21.50
C ILE A 448 1.38 -7.95 19.99
N VAL A 449 1.20 -6.74 19.47
CA VAL A 449 1.53 -6.42 18.07
C VAL A 449 2.96 -5.91 18.01
N VAL A 450 3.78 -6.50 17.12
CA VAL A 450 5.16 -6.09 16.90
C VAL A 450 5.34 -5.66 15.45
N SER A 451 5.54 -4.36 15.23
CA SER A 451 5.63 -3.78 13.87
C SER A 451 6.36 -2.44 13.86
N GLU A 452 6.99 -2.12 12.73
CA GLU A 452 7.62 -0.83 12.48
C GLU A 452 6.60 0.31 12.28
N LEU A 453 6.94 1.55 12.71
CA LEU A 453 6.10 2.75 12.55
C LEU A 453 5.87 3.21 11.11
N ASP A 454 6.64 2.66 10.16
CA ASP A 454 6.48 2.92 8.73
C ASP A 454 5.20 2.30 8.15
N LYS A 455 4.64 1.27 8.77
CA LYS A 455 3.39 0.62 8.32
C LYS A 455 2.10 1.32 8.74
N VAL A 456 2.20 2.45 9.42
CA VAL A 456 1.04 3.29 9.73
C VAL A 456 0.51 3.88 8.43
N ALA A 457 -0.76 3.61 8.11
CA ALA A 457 -1.41 4.15 6.93
C ALA A 457 -1.71 5.65 7.10
N MET A 458 -1.72 6.39 5.99
CA MET A 458 -2.32 7.72 5.95
C MET A 458 -3.81 7.64 6.25
N GLN A 459 -4.33 8.61 7.01
CA GLN A 459 -5.76 8.77 7.23
C GLN A 459 -6.44 9.28 5.95
N SER A 460 -7.02 8.38 5.16
CA SER A 460 -7.93 8.73 4.07
C SER A 460 -9.24 9.29 4.63
N CYS A 461 -9.87 10.20 3.88
CA CYS A 461 -11.19 10.73 4.22
C CYS A 461 -12.30 9.67 4.04
N ASP A 462 -12.05 8.69 3.18
CA ASP A 462 -13.01 7.70 2.71
C ASP A 462 -12.58 6.26 3.05
N THR A 463 -13.54 5.35 2.88
CA THR A 463 -13.58 3.94 3.27
C THR A 463 -12.46 3.02 2.74
N GLU A 464 -11.47 3.54 2.01
CA GLU A 464 -10.26 2.84 1.57
C GLU A 464 -9.36 2.35 2.73
N ALA A 465 -9.65 2.77 3.97
CA ALA A 465 -8.95 2.30 5.16
C ALA A 465 -9.00 0.77 5.33
N HIS A 466 -10.06 0.10 4.86
CA HIS A 466 -10.33 -1.32 5.06
C HIS A 466 -10.61 -2.10 3.76
N THR A 467 -10.08 -1.67 2.61
CA THR A 467 -10.20 -2.45 1.36
C THR A 467 -9.60 -3.84 1.56
N MET A 468 -10.44 -4.88 1.52
CA MET A 468 -10.00 -6.26 1.70
C MET A 468 -9.21 -6.72 0.47
N GLU A 469 -7.96 -7.10 0.65
CA GLU A 469 -7.18 -7.75 -0.40
C GLU A 469 -7.67 -9.19 -0.56
N ASN A 470 -8.32 -9.44 -1.69
CA ASN A 470 -8.79 -10.76 -2.12
C ASN A 470 -7.89 -11.20 -3.28
N ASN A 471 -6.95 -12.09 -3.01
CA ASN A 471 -6.02 -12.61 -4.01
C ASN A 471 -6.68 -13.67 -4.91
N GLU A 472 -5.93 -14.18 -5.88
CA GLU A 472 -6.45 -15.14 -6.85
C GLU A 472 -6.99 -16.40 -6.14
N SER A 473 -8.16 -16.86 -6.59
CA SER A 473 -8.77 -18.09 -6.08
C SER A 473 -7.92 -19.34 -6.38
N SER A 474 -7.01 -19.27 -7.35
CA SER A 474 -6.13 -20.38 -7.73
C SER A 474 -5.29 -20.88 -6.57
N GLU A 475 -4.69 -20.00 -5.75
CA GLU A 475 -3.85 -20.43 -4.62
C GLU A 475 -4.59 -21.37 -3.65
N VAL A 476 -5.88 -21.09 -3.44
CA VAL A 476 -6.74 -21.92 -2.58
C VAL A 476 -7.08 -23.25 -3.25
N LEU A 477 -7.29 -23.26 -4.58
CA LEU A 477 -7.52 -24.47 -5.38
C LEU A 477 -6.26 -25.33 -5.45
N ASP A 478 -5.10 -24.73 -5.68
CA ASP A 478 -3.78 -25.40 -5.77
C ASP A 478 -3.47 -26.11 -4.45
N ALA A 479 -3.72 -25.46 -3.31
CA ALA A 479 -3.61 -26.08 -1.99
C ALA A 479 -4.59 -27.26 -1.77
N TRP A 480 -5.70 -27.35 -2.52
CA TRP A 480 -6.59 -28.53 -2.53
C TRP A 480 -6.10 -29.60 -3.50
N GLN A 481 -5.58 -29.20 -4.67
CA GLN A 481 -5.01 -30.11 -5.68
C GLN A 481 -3.77 -30.86 -5.17
N GLN A 482 -2.99 -30.25 -4.27
CA GLN A 482 -1.86 -30.89 -3.59
C GLN A 482 -2.27 -32.13 -2.76
N SER A 483 -3.56 -32.35 -2.48
CA SER A 483 -4.06 -33.56 -1.83
C SER A 483 -4.97 -34.36 -2.76
N GLU A 484 -4.48 -35.50 -3.22
CA GLU A 484 -5.23 -36.48 -4.04
C GLU A 484 -6.52 -36.98 -3.38
N THR A 485 -6.69 -36.76 -2.07
CA THR A 485 -7.85 -37.23 -1.30
C THR A 485 -9.07 -36.31 -1.37
N VAL A 486 -8.96 -35.10 -1.94
CA VAL A 486 -10.04 -34.11 -1.96
C VAL A 486 -11.14 -34.50 -2.96
N LYS A 487 -12.20 -35.13 -2.43
CA LYS A 487 -13.37 -35.54 -3.21
C LYS A 487 -14.15 -34.33 -3.74
N GLY A 488 -14.58 -34.40 -5.00
CA GLY A 488 -15.47 -33.41 -5.62
C GLY A 488 -14.79 -32.17 -6.22
N LEU A 489 -13.46 -32.03 -6.10
CA LEU A 489 -12.69 -30.89 -6.61
C LEU A 489 -13.01 -30.54 -8.07
N ARG A 490 -13.06 -31.55 -8.96
CA ARG A 490 -13.43 -31.41 -10.38
C ARG A 490 -14.80 -30.76 -10.62
N VAL A 491 -15.75 -30.90 -9.70
CA VAL A 491 -17.08 -30.26 -9.81
C VAL A 491 -16.98 -28.77 -9.51
N ILE A 492 -16.14 -28.39 -8.55
CA ILE A 492 -15.87 -26.99 -8.19
C ILE A 492 -15.14 -26.28 -9.33
N GLU A 493 -14.06 -26.88 -9.86
CA GLU A 493 -13.29 -26.35 -11.00
C GLU A 493 -14.19 -26.08 -12.22
N GLN A 494 -15.02 -27.07 -12.61
CA GLN A 494 -15.97 -26.93 -13.72
C GLN A 494 -17.03 -25.85 -13.48
N LYS A 495 -17.37 -25.55 -12.23
CA LYS A 495 -18.36 -24.53 -11.85
C LYS A 495 -17.75 -23.12 -11.82
N ILE A 496 -16.49 -22.99 -11.42
CA ILE A 496 -15.74 -21.73 -11.46
C ILE A 496 -15.51 -21.29 -12.92
N GLN A 497 -15.15 -22.22 -13.80
CA GLN A 497 -14.94 -21.96 -15.23
C GLN A 497 -16.22 -21.58 -16.00
N ARG A 498 -17.40 -22.07 -15.58
CA ARG A 498 -18.68 -21.89 -16.30
C ARG A 498 -19.57 -20.84 -15.65
N LYS A 499 -19.19 -19.56 -15.78
CA LYS A 499 -20.03 -18.41 -15.41
C LYS A 499 -21.32 -18.41 -16.25
N GLY A 500 -22.49 -18.22 -15.62
CA GLY A 500 -23.80 -18.11 -16.33
C GLY A 500 -24.83 -19.22 -16.08
N ARG A 501 -24.88 -19.82 -14.88
CA ARG A 501 -25.95 -20.76 -14.47
C ARG A 501 -26.52 -20.39 -13.10
N GLN A 502 -27.73 -20.90 -12.80
CA GLN A 502 -28.50 -20.65 -11.57
C GLN A 502 -27.75 -20.94 -10.25
N VAL A 503 -26.66 -21.72 -10.28
CA VAL A 503 -25.82 -22.03 -9.12
C VAL A 503 -24.36 -21.77 -9.46
N THR A 504 -23.78 -20.76 -8.79
CA THR A 504 -22.39 -20.30 -8.89
C THR A 504 -21.58 -20.73 -7.67
N VAL A 505 -20.26 -20.88 -7.83
CA VAL A 505 -19.31 -21.06 -6.73
C VAL A 505 -18.38 -19.84 -6.68
N ASN A 506 -18.09 -19.34 -5.49
CA ASN A 506 -17.09 -18.30 -5.24
C ASN A 506 -16.07 -18.83 -4.22
N VAL A 507 -14.77 -18.59 -4.46
CA VAL A 507 -13.67 -19.01 -3.57
C VAL A 507 -12.89 -17.76 -3.19
N PRO A 508 -13.30 -17.03 -2.14
CA PRO A 508 -12.58 -15.87 -1.66
C PRO A 508 -11.24 -16.30 -1.01
N ASN A 509 -10.20 -15.53 -1.29
CA ASN A 509 -8.84 -15.68 -0.76
C ASN A 509 -8.45 -14.36 -0.08
N VAL A 510 -9.16 -14.03 1.01
CA VAL A 510 -8.92 -12.81 1.79
C VAL A 510 -7.60 -12.96 2.53
N TYR A 511 -6.62 -12.14 2.19
CA TYR A 511 -5.25 -12.25 2.70
C TYR A 511 -5.04 -11.63 4.07
N PHE A 512 -5.73 -10.51 4.32
CA PHE A 512 -5.56 -9.69 5.50
C PHE A 512 -6.90 -9.38 6.16
N GLU A 513 -6.89 -9.34 7.48
CA GLU A 513 -8.04 -8.95 8.30
C GLU A 513 -7.64 -8.01 9.43
N TRP A 514 -8.62 -7.32 10.00
CA TRP A 514 -8.40 -6.27 10.99
C TRP A 514 -8.62 -6.76 12.42
N VAL A 515 -7.60 -6.63 13.26
CA VAL A 515 -7.67 -6.78 14.71
C VAL A 515 -7.89 -5.39 15.34
N PRO A 516 -9.02 -5.14 16.01
CA PRO A 516 -9.30 -3.84 16.62
C PRO A 516 -8.43 -3.59 17.86
N PRO A 517 -8.16 -2.31 18.22
CA PRO A 517 -7.32 -1.97 19.37
C PRO A 517 -7.88 -2.46 20.71
N THR A 518 -9.18 -2.72 20.79
CA THR A 518 -9.83 -3.31 21.98
C THR A 518 -9.39 -4.74 22.29
N LEU A 519 -8.74 -5.43 21.35
CA LEU A 519 -8.17 -6.76 21.56
C LEU A 519 -6.64 -6.73 21.80
N ILE A 520 -5.96 -5.60 21.72
CA ILE A 520 -4.49 -5.51 21.74
C ILE A 520 -4.00 -4.85 23.05
N ASP A 521 -3.12 -5.52 23.81
CA ASP A 521 -2.59 -4.99 25.08
C ASP A 521 -1.38 -4.07 24.88
N ALA A 522 -0.57 -4.35 23.86
CA ALA A 522 0.63 -3.58 23.58
C ALA A 522 0.98 -3.58 22.09
N TYR A 523 1.45 -2.41 21.65
CA TYR A 523 2.10 -2.24 20.36
C TYR A 523 3.58 -1.96 20.62
N ILE A 524 4.46 -2.76 20.04
CA ILE A 524 5.90 -2.60 20.13
C ILE A 524 6.42 -2.13 18.78
N CYS A 525 7.05 -0.96 18.77
CA CYS A 525 7.74 -0.39 17.63
C CYS A 525 9.24 -0.24 17.89
N GLU A 526 10.00 0.11 16.86
CA GLU A 526 11.46 0.18 16.90
C GLU A 526 12.01 1.24 17.86
N ASP A 527 11.20 2.23 18.24
CA ASP A 527 11.52 3.28 19.22
C ASP A 527 10.90 3.05 20.61
N GLY A 528 9.86 2.20 20.75
CA GLY A 528 9.30 1.82 22.04
C GLY A 528 7.87 1.28 21.97
N VAL A 529 7.23 1.19 23.15
CA VAL A 529 5.81 0.86 23.27
C VAL A 529 4.95 2.03 22.77
N LYS A 530 3.86 1.75 22.04
CA LYS A 530 2.95 2.76 21.47
C LYS A 530 1.53 2.62 21.98
N LEU A 531 0.83 3.76 21.96
CA LEU A 531 -0.60 3.87 22.19
C LEU A 531 -1.33 4.22 20.89
N PRO A 532 -2.64 3.95 20.76
CA PRO A 532 -3.49 4.42 19.66
C PRO A 532 -3.38 5.94 19.35
N SER A 533 -3.05 6.78 20.33
CA SER A 533 -2.78 8.20 20.12
C SER A 533 -1.54 8.47 19.25
N ASP A 534 -0.54 7.58 19.28
CA ASP A 534 0.71 7.77 18.55
C ASP A 534 0.54 7.39 17.07
N PHE A 535 -0.31 6.39 16.78
CA PHE A 535 -0.72 6.07 15.42
C PHE A 535 -1.56 7.18 14.79
N ARG A 536 -2.46 7.83 15.54
CA ARG A 536 -3.16 9.04 15.06
C ARG A 536 -2.17 10.15 14.68
N LYS A 537 -1.23 10.49 15.58
CA LYS A 537 -0.19 11.49 15.31
C LYS A 537 0.67 11.13 14.10
N ARG A 538 1.09 9.87 13.99
CA ARG A 538 1.90 9.38 12.86
C ARG A 538 1.13 9.43 11.54
N SER A 539 -0.14 9.01 11.54
CA SER A 539 -1.02 9.02 10.37
C SER A 539 -1.31 10.44 9.88
N GLN A 540 -1.55 11.37 10.81
CA GLN A 540 -1.67 12.81 10.53
C GLN A 540 -0.36 13.37 9.94
N TRP A 541 0.79 13.09 10.55
CA TRP A 541 2.09 13.51 10.02
C TRP A 541 2.34 12.98 8.60
N ILE A 542 1.97 11.72 8.30
CA ILE A 542 2.08 11.15 6.95
C ILE A 542 1.22 11.95 5.98
N LYS A 543 -0.03 12.28 6.36
CA LYS A 543 -0.91 13.12 5.54
C LYS A 543 -0.31 14.51 5.27
N GLU A 544 0.14 15.20 6.31
CA GLU A 544 0.77 16.53 6.21
C GLU A 544 2.03 16.52 5.33
N GLN A 545 2.90 15.50 5.47
CA GLN A 545 4.08 15.38 4.60
C GLN A 545 3.71 15.00 3.16
N CYS A 546 2.63 14.26 2.92
CA CYS A 546 2.13 14.02 1.56
C CYS A 546 1.53 15.26 0.92
N GLU A 547 0.75 16.04 1.66
CA GLU A 547 0.23 17.32 1.18
C GLU A 547 1.37 18.30 0.86
N ARG A 548 2.47 18.27 1.64
CA ARG A 548 3.65 19.10 1.44
C ARG A 548 4.57 18.65 0.31
N TYR A 549 4.85 17.34 0.19
CA TYR A 549 5.76 16.82 -0.83
C TYR A 549 5.07 16.41 -2.13
N PHE A 550 3.75 16.20 -2.14
CA PHE A 550 2.99 15.76 -3.31
C PHE A 550 1.76 16.65 -3.55
N ASP A 551 1.90 17.96 -3.33
CA ASP A 551 0.89 18.97 -3.66
C ASP A 551 0.47 18.93 -5.15
N ASN A 552 -0.64 19.59 -5.52
CA ASN A 552 -1.19 19.58 -6.90
C ASN A 552 -0.51 20.54 -7.89
N ASN A 553 0.55 21.24 -7.47
CA ASN A 553 1.41 22.03 -8.34
C ASN A 553 2.67 21.24 -8.76
N LEU A 554 3.00 20.15 -8.04
CA LEU A 554 3.96 19.13 -8.45
C LEU A 554 3.49 18.35 -9.68
#